data_AF-A0ABD7F4C1-F1
#
_entry.id   AF-A0ABD7F4C1-F1
#
_cell.length_a   1.000
_cell.length_b   1.000
_cell.length_c   1.000
_cell.angle_alpha   90.00
_cell.angle_beta   90.00
_cell.angle_gamma   90.00
#
_symmetry.space_group_name_H-M   'P 1'
#
loop_
_entity.id
_entity.type
_entity.pdbx_description
1 polymer ?
#
loop_
_entity_poly.entity_id
_entity_poly.type
_entity_poly.pdbx_seq_one_letter_code
_entity_poly.pdbx_strand_id
1 'polypeptide(L)'
;MATQGYVVGVEIPENKCPRIIRNRQQLIKDGVATVFLANNTTSEDAENGVTRYGISGGRIAIVVTQETFERDKTEYEEYLKSRFGREWKIKLLPLKR
;
A
#
# COMPACT_ATOMS: atom_id res chain seq x y z
N MET A 1 -7.54 -16.09 20.37
CA MET A 1 -6.19 -15.78 19.87
C MET A 1 -6.21 -14.32 19.43
N ALA A 2 -5.25 -13.49 19.83
CA ALA A 2 -5.20 -12.11 19.35
C ALA A 2 -4.82 -12.11 17.88
N THR A 3 -5.68 -11.59 17.01
CA THR A 3 -5.42 -11.54 15.57
C THR A 3 -4.23 -10.61 15.31
N GLN A 4 -3.14 -11.16 14.76
CA GLN A 4 -1.96 -10.37 14.42
C GLN A 4 -2.29 -9.44 13.25
N GLY A 5 -2.12 -8.14 13.47
CA GLY A 5 -2.29 -7.12 12.43
C GLY A 5 -1.00 -6.84 11.69
N TYR A 6 -1.13 -6.49 10.42
CA TYR A 6 -0.06 -6.17 9.50
C TYR A 6 -0.38 -4.88 8.75
N VAL A 7 0.65 -4.17 8.34
CA VAL A 7 0.55 -3.07 7.37
C VAL A 7 0.92 -3.60 6.00
N VAL A 8 0.17 -3.21 4.97
CA VAL A 8 0.49 -3.54 3.58
C VAL A 8 1.58 -2.59 3.06
N GLY A 9 2.81 -3.08 3.01
CA GLY A 9 3.95 -2.40 2.39
C GLY A 9 4.06 -2.72 0.90
N VAL A 10 4.53 -1.77 0.12
CA VAL A 10 4.78 -1.90 -1.31
C VAL A 10 6.19 -1.42 -1.63
N GLU A 11 6.98 -2.28 -2.25
CA GLU A 11 8.29 -1.94 -2.79
C GLU A 11 8.14 -1.59 -4.26
N ILE A 12 8.62 -0.41 -4.65
CA ILE A 12 8.63 0.06 -6.03
C ILE A 12 10.00 0.63 -6.38
N PRO A 13 10.46 0.51 -7.64
CA PRO A 13 11.67 1.18 -8.10
C PRO A 13 11.63 2.70 -7.84
N GLU A 14 12.77 3.29 -7.51
CA GLU A 14 12.87 4.72 -7.19
C GLU A 14 12.25 5.60 -8.30
N ASN A 15 12.54 5.28 -9.57
CA ASN A 15 12.05 6.03 -10.73
C ASN A 15 10.51 5.99 -10.86
N LYS A 16 9.84 5.01 -10.25
CA LYS A 16 8.37 4.89 -10.21
C LYS A 16 7.75 5.47 -8.94
N CYS A 17 8.56 5.76 -7.92
CA CYS A 17 8.09 6.34 -6.67
C CYS A 17 7.65 7.81 -6.87
N PRO A 18 6.37 8.16 -6.67
CA PRO A 18 5.87 9.50 -6.94
C PRO A 18 6.57 10.58 -6.12
N ARG A 19 6.94 11.67 -6.81
CA ARG A 19 7.64 12.81 -6.21
C ARG A 19 6.85 13.53 -5.12
N ILE A 20 5.52 13.40 -5.13
CA ILE A 20 4.63 14.03 -4.14
C ILE A 20 4.64 13.34 -2.77
N ILE A 21 5.22 12.14 -2.65
CA ILE A 21 5.36 11.46 -1.36
C ILE A 21 6.31 12.27 -0.46
N ARG A 22 5.80 12.68 0.70
CA ARG A 22 6.62 13.33 1.74
C ARG A 22 7.70 12.36 2.23
N ASN A 23 8.89 12.90 2.47
CA ASN A 23 10.07 12.12 2.89
C ASN A 23 10.48 11.01 1.92
N ARG A 24 10.15 11.12 0.62
CA ARG A 24 10.51 10.15 -0.44
C ARG A 24 11.95 9.65 -0.34
N GLN A 25 12.93 10.54 -0.10
CA GLN A 25 14.34 10.16 0.01
C GLN A 25 14.63 9.20 1.17
N GLN A 26 13.91 9.32 2.30
CA GLN A 26 14.10 8.44 3.45
C GLN A 26 13.48 7.05 3.24
N LEU A 27 12.53 6.95 2.30
CA LEU A 27 11.85 5.72 1.95
C LEU A 27 12.61 4.90 0.90
N ILE A 28 13.58 5.53 0.22
CA ILE A 28 14.39 4.90 -0.83
C ILE A 28 15.67 4.35 -0.20
N LYS A 29 15.89 3.05 -0.40
CA LYS A 29 17.14 2.36 -0.06
C LYS A 29 17.54 1.48 -1.24
N ASP A 30 18.79 1.59 -1.67
CA ASP A 30 19.35 0.79 -2.77
C ASP A 30 18.50 0.84 -4.05
N GLY A 31 17.97 2.02 -4.39
CA GLY A 31 17.15 2.24 -5.59
C GLY A 31 15.70 1.72 -5.48
N VAL A 32 15.29 1.23 -4.31
CA VAL A 32 13.93 0.74 -4.04
C VAL A 32 13.26 1.60 -2.98
N ALA A 33 12.06 2.11 -3.29
CA ALA A 33 11.22 2.81 -2.34
C ALA A 33 10.28 1.84 -1.62
N THR A 34 10.29 1.83 -0.29
CA THR A 34 9.26 1.17 0.52
C THR A 34 8.18 2.19 0.88
N VAL A 35 7.00 2.03 0.28
CA VAL A 35 5.81 2.84 0.56
C VAL A 35 4.71 1.97 1.15
N PHE A 36 3.60 2.57 1.57
CA PHE A 36 2.47 1.85 2.16
C PHE A 36 1.24 1.99 1.28
N LEU A 37 0.49 0.91 1.13
CA LEU A 37 -0.83 0.97 0.50
C LEU A 37 -1.78 1.73 1.43
N ALA A 38 -2.56 2.66 0.88
CA ALA A 38 -3.48 3.51 1.62
C ALA A 38 -4.88 3.43 1.02
N ASN A 39 -5.90 3.54 1.88
CA ASN A 39 -7.26 3.77 1.42
C ASN A 39 -7.38 5.24 1.00
N ASN A 40 -7.81 5.47 -0.23
CA ASN A 40 -8.03 6.80 -0.81
C ASN A 40 -9.47 6.96 -1.34
N THR A 41 -10.38 6.09 -0.88
CA THR A 41 -11.82 6.15 -1.11
C THR A 41 -12.37 7.44 -0.48
N THR A 42 -13.06 8.25 -1.27
CA THR A 42 -13.80 9.41 -0.76
C THR A 42 -15.15 8.98 -0.17
N SER A 43 -15.83 9.86 0.58
CA SER A 43 -17.17 9.55 1.10
C SER A 43 -18.14 9.20 -0.03
N GLU A 44 -18.12 9.96 -1.13
CA GLU A 44 -18.94 9.70 -2.32
C GLU A 44 -18.62 8.34 -2.95
N ASP A 45 -17.33 7.99 -3.09
CA ASP A 45 -16.94 6.66 -3.59
C ASP A 45 -17.48 5.55 -2.66
N ALA A 46 -17.35 5.72 -1.34
CA ALA A 46 -17.82 4.74 -0.36
C ALA A 46 -19.35 4.55 -0.41
N GLU A 47 -20.11 5.64 -0.53
CA GLU A 47 -21.58 5.59 -0.67
C GLU A 47 -22.01 4.87 -1.95
N ASN A 48 -21.19 4.90 -3.00
CA ASN A 48 -21.42 4.17 -4.25
C ASN A 48 -20.79 2.76 -4.27
N GLY A 49 -20.20 2.30 -3.16
CA GLY A 49 -19.56 0.99 -3.08
C GLY A 49 -18.25 0.88 -3.87
N VAL A 50 -17.60 1.99 -4.18
CA VAL A 50 -16.34 2.06 -4.93
C VAL A 50 -15.17 2.14 -3.96
N THR A 51 -14.24 1.19 -4.05
CA THR A 51 -12.98 1.25 -3.29
C THR A 51 -11.87 1.84 -4.16
N ARG A 52 -11.15 2.85 -3.64
CA ARG A 52 -9.98 3.44 -4.28
C ARG A 52 -8.75 3.30 -3.41
N TYR A 53 -7.65 2.91 -4.04
CA TYR A 53 -6.36 2.77 -3.38
C TYR A 53 -5.40 3.90 -3.75
N GLY A 54 -4.50 4.16 -2.81
CA GLY A 54 -3.41 5.11 -2.91
C GLY A 54 -2.12 4.50 -2.40
N ILE A 55 -1.03 5.25 -2.57
CA ILE A 55 0.26 4.99 -1.92
C ILE A 55 0.61 6.15 -1.01
N SER A 56 1.25 5.83 0.11
CA SER A 56 1.57 6.78 1.17
C SER A 56 2.98 6.57 1.67
N GLY A 57 3.64 7.65 2.07
CA GLY A 57 4.95 7.62 2.72
C GLY A 57 4.90 7.26 4.21
N GLY A 58 3.73 6.90 4.75
CA GLY A 58 3.57 6.42 6.13
C GLY A 58 2.56 7.17 6.99
N ARG A 59 1.92 8.26 6.49
CA ARG A 59 0.88 8.98 7.24
C ARG A 59 -0.43 8.18 7.32
N ILE A 60 -0.75 7.50 6.23
CA ILE A 60 -1.94 6.65 6.09
C ILE A 60 -1.45 5.29 5.60
N ALA A 61 -2.00 4.22 6.13
CA ALA A 61 -1.73 2.87 5.65
C ALA A 61 -2.93 1.97 5.92
N ILE A 62 -3.12 0.96 5.06
CA ILE A 62 -4.10 -0.10 5.27
C ILE A 62 -3.52 -1.11 6.26
N VAL A 63 -4.30 -1.39 7.30
CA VAL A 63 -4.02 -2.43 8.30
C VAL A 63 -4.93 -3.61 8.03
N VAL A 64 -4.35 -4.80 7.93
CA VAL A 64 -5.03 -6.06 7.60
C VAL A 64 -4.63 -7.15 8.58
N THR A 65 -5.49 -8.15 8.68
CA THR A 65 -5.14 -9.49 9.15
C THR A 65 -4.64 -10.31 7.96
N GLN A 66 -4.10 -11.49 8.21
CA GLN A 66 -3.70 -12.38 7.11
C GLN A 66 -4.91 -12.80 6.25
N GLU A 67 -6.04 -13.12 6.88
CA GLU A 67 -7.28 -13.51 6.19
C GLU A 67 -7.84 -12.38 5.30
N THR A 68 -7.88 -11.15 5.82
CA THR A 68 -8.36 -9.99 5.05
C THR A 68 -7.39 -9.61 3.94
N PHE A 69 -6.09 -9.76 4.18
CA PHE A 69 -5.10 -9.59 3.11
C PHE A 69 -5.32 -10.57 1.96
N GLU A 70 -5.49 -11.86 2.24
CA GLU A 70 -5.68 -12.88 1.20
C GLU A 70 -6.95 -12.65 0.40
N ARG A 71 -8.04 -12.23 1.05
CA ARG A 71 -9.29 -11.88 0.39
C ARG A 71 -9.15 -10.69 -0.56
N ASP A 72 -8.50 -9.62 -0.10
CA ASP A 72 -8.44 -8.33 -0.82
C ASP A 72 -7.20 -8.23 -1.72
N LYS A 73 -6.31 -9.24 -1.70
CA LYS A 73 -5.01 -9.25 -2.40
C LYS A 73 -5.15 -8.96 -3.89
N THR A 74 -6.12 -9.58 -4.56
CA THR A 74 -6.33 -9.41 -6.01
C THR A 74 -6.57 -7.95 -6.37
N GLU A 75 -7.40 -7.23 -5.60
CA GLU A 75 -7.69 -5.81 -5.82
C GLU A 75 -6.43 -4.94 -5.62
N TYR A 76 -5.62 -5.26 -4.59
CA TYR A 76 -4.34 -4.58 -4.37
C TYR A 76 -3.38 -4.79 -5.54
N GLU A 77 -3.27 -6.01 -6.05
CA GLU A 77 -2.41 -6.35 -7.17
C GLU A 77 -2.87 -5.69 -8.48
N GLU A 78 -4.18 -5.62 -8.73
CA GLU A 78 -4.76 -4.91 -9.88
C GLU A 78 -4.46 -3.41 -9.83
N TYR A 79 -4.64 -2.78 -8.67
CA TYR A 79 -4.28 -1.38 -8.47
C TYR A 79 -2.80 -1.13 -8.74
N LEU A 80 -1.91 -1.93 -8.15
CA LEU A 80 -0.46 -1.76 -8.31
C LEU A 80 -0.02 -2.04 -9.75
N LYS A 81 -0.63 -3.02 -10.41
CA LYS A 81 -0.39 -3.31 -11.82
C LYS A 81 -0.78 -2.15 -12.72
N SER A 82 -1.97 -1.58 -12.50
CA SER A 82 -2.43 -0.40 -13.22
C SER A 82 -1.51 0.82 -12.97
N ARG A 83 -1.05 1.00 -11.73
CA ARG A 83 -0.29 2.17 -11.32
C ARG A 83 1.20 2.12 -11.69
N PHE A 84 1.84 0.96 -11.58
CA PHE A 84 3.31 0.81 -11.68
C PHE A 84 3.74 -0.21 -12.73
N GLY A 85 2.82 -0.88 -13.42
CA GLY A 85 3.12 -1.93 -14.38
C GLY A 85 3.50 -3.24 -13.68
N ARG A 86 4.69 -3.79 -13.97
CA ARG A 86 5.12 -5.11 -13.45
C ARG A 86 6.19 -5.06 -12.37
N GLU A 87 6.74 -3.88 -12.08
CA GLU A 87 7.89 -3.75 -11.19
C GLU A 87 7.44 -3.19 -9.84
N TRP A 88 6.91 -4.08 -9.01
CA TRP A 88 6.53 -3.80 -7.62
C TRP A 88 6.44 -5.10 -6.84
N LYS A 89 6.48 -5.01 -5.51
CA LYS A 89 6.28 -6.16 -4.62
C LYS A 89 5.45 -5.77 -3.40
N ILE A 90 4.41 -6.53 -3.10
CA ILE A 90 3.66 -6.39 -1.86
C ILE A 90 4.36 -7.17 -0.74
N LYS A 91 4.40 -6.58 0.47
CA LYS A 91 4.88 -7.21 1.70
C LYS A 91 3.92 -6.91 2.86
N LEU A 92 3.69 -7.90 3.70
CA LEU A 92 3.05 -7.69 5.00
C LEU A 92 4.10 -7.34 6.04
N LEU A 93 3.98 -6.15 6.63
CA LEU A 93 4.87 -5.67 7.67
C LEU A 93 4.17 -5.83 9.02
N PRO A 94 4.73 -6.59 9.97
CA PRO A 94 4.10 -6.80 11.26
C PRO A 94 4.01 -5.47 12.02
N LEU A 95 2.88 -5.23 12.67
CA LEU A 95 2.74 -4.08 13.58
C LEU A 95 3.69 -4.25 14.76
N LYS A 96 4.57 -3.27 14.98
CA LYS A 96 5.35 -3.17 16.21
C LYS A 96 4.40 -2.65 17.30
N ARG A 97 4.16 -3.47 18.32
CA ARG A 97 3.50 -3.06 19.57
C ARG A 97 4.54 -2.65 20.59
#